data_AF-A0AAJ0HKJ9-F1
#
_entry.id   AF-A0AAJ0HKJ9-F1
#
_cell.length_a   1.000
_cell.length_b   1.000
_cell.length_c   1.000
_cell.angle_alpha   90.00
_cell.angle_beta   90.00
_cell.angle_gamma   90.00
#
_symmetry.space_group_name_H-M   'P 1'
#
loop_
_entity.id
_entity.type
_entity.pdbx_description
1 polymer ?
#
loop_
_entity_poly.entity_id
_entity_poly.type
_entity_poly.pdbx_seq_one_letter_code
_entity_poly.pdbx_strand_id
1 'polypeptide(L)'
;MSNLYFVKTTNPGSNQPAGNFVSGYSLTDRDHGVFRVGPKGLYFVKTNNVGSGKIEVHRTTASSNYRDFDIHTASVFELADNGTWTVVNADLFLIKTRNCASRLIEVHRANASSFSAFLLHAAVPISQTEGENGAWDIYNGNLYFINTYDGDNGSWRVGSQGSLCFIKPRNTGSGKIEVHIASSESKYQQVSHHATWISQADGLFGTYVIA
;
A
#
# COMPACT_ATOMS: atom_id res chain seq x y z
N MET A 1 -9.91 15.48 -0.47
CA MET A 1 -10.21 14.35 -1.37
C MET A 1 -8.91 13.59 -1.56
N SER A 2 -8.93 12.28 -1.30
CA SER A 2 -7.82 11.41 -1.72
C SER A 2 -7.94 11.07 -3.20
N ASN A 3 -6.81 10.91 -3.85
CA ASN A 3 -6.69 10.47 -5.23
C ASN A 3 -6.50 8.96 -5.28
N LEU A 4 -7.17 8.30 -6.22
CA LEU A 4 -6.93 6.91 -6.56
C LEU A 4 -5.87 6.83 -7.67
N TYR A 5 -4.79 6.11 -7.42
CA TYR A 5 -3.75 5.81 -8.38
C TYR A 5 -3.81 4.34 -8.77
N PHE A 6 -3.69 4.06 -10.06
CA PHE A 6 -3.52 2.70 -10.58
C PHE A 6 -2.08 2.55 -11.09
N VAL A 7 -1.31 1.70 -10.41
CA VAL A 7 0.04 1.33 -10.83
C VAL A 7 -0.09 0.09 -11.71
N LYS A 8 -0.05 0.28 -13.02
CA LYS A 8 -0.08 -0.82 -13.99
C LYS A 8 1.28 -1.54 -13.99
N THR A 9 1.25 -2.86 -13.88
CA THR A 9 2.43 -3.71 -13.73
C THR A 9 2.56 -4.77 -14.83
N THR A 10 1.88 -4.57 -15.99
CA THR A 10 2.07 -5.35 -17.24
C THR A 10 2.17 -4.45 -18.46
N ASN A 11 2.78 -4.99 -19.54
CA ASN A 11 3.03 -4.31 -20.82
C ASN A 11 1.78 -3.57 -21.35
N PRO A 12 1.93 -2.44 -22.05
CA PRO A 12 0.80 -1.65 -22.52
C PRO A 12 0.12 -2.35 -23.71
N GLY A 13 -1.02 -2.99 -23.46
CA GLY A 13 -2.07 -3.05 -24.48
C GLY A 13 -2.47 -1.62 -24.86
N SER A 14 -2.56 -1.35 -26.15
CA SER A 14 -2.47 -0.07 -26.86
C SER A 14 -3.49 1.05 -26.55
N ASN A 15 -4.17 1.03 -25.41
CA ASN A 15 -5.13 2.06 -25.02
C ASN A 15 -4.83 2.57 -23.60
N GLN A 16 -3.73 3.30 -23.44
CA GLN A 16 -3.48 4.09 -22.22
C GLN A 16 -3.95 5.53 -22.50
N PRO A 17 -5.00 6.03 -21.82
CA PRO A 17 -5.32 7.45 -21.88
C PRO A 17 -4.20 8.30 -21.28
N ALA A 18 -4.12 9.57 -21.70
CA ALA A 18 -3.10 10.52 -21.29
C ALA A 18 -2.99 10.63 -19.76
N GLY A 19 -1.77 10.52 -19.22
CA GLY A 19 -1.49 10.64 -17.77
C GLY A 19 -0.99 9.36 -17.08
N ASN A 20 -0.92 8.22 -17.77
CA ASN A 20 -0.37 6.99 -17.21
C ASN A 20 1.15 6.90 -17.42
N PHE A 21 1.89 6.78 -16.32
CA PHE A 21 3.34 6.60 -16.33
C PHE A 21 3.70 5.12 -16.22
N VAL A 22 4.51 4.62 -17.15
CA VAL A 22 5.19 3.33 -16.99
C VAL A 22 6.27 3.54 -15.94
N SER A 23 6.13 2.87 -14.80
CA SER A 23 7.12 2.96 -13.75
C SER A 23 8.40 2.22 -14.15
N GLY A 24 9.56 2.68 -13.69
CA GLY A 24 10.86 2.03 -13.98
C GLY A 24 11.05 0.62 -13.41
N TYR A 25 10.01 0.00 -12.85
CA TYR A 25 10.06 -1.34 -12.28
C TYR A 25 9.88 -2.41 -13.35
N SER A 26 10.68 -3.48 -13.27
CA SER A 26 10.52 -4.60 -14.20
C SER A 26 9.21 -5.35 -13.94
N LEU A 27 8.68 -6.03 -14.97
CA LEU A 27 7.52 -6.91 -14.82
C LEU A 27 7.74 -8.01 -13.78
N THR A 28 8.99 -8.43 -13.63
CA THR A 28 9.39 -9.40 -12.62
C THR A 28 9.35 -8.80 -11.21
N ASP A 29 9.60 -7.51 -11.00
CA ASP A 29 9.62 -6.94 -9.66
C ASP A 29 8.23 -6.83 -9.04
N ARG A 30 7.17 -6.70 -9.85
CA ARG A 30 5.82 -6.36 -9.36
C ARG A 30 5.28 -7.32 -8.28
N ASP A 31 5.63 -8.61 -8.39
CA ASP A 31 5.11 -9.69 -7.54
C ASP A 31 6.03 -9.90 -6.31
N HIS A 32 7.11 -9.13 -6.22
CA HIS A 32 8.16 -9.24 -5.23
C HIS A 32 8.15 -8.12 -4.18
N GLY A 33 7.03 -7.40 -4.08
CA GLY A 33 6.92 -6.28 -3.17
C GLY A 33 5.60 -5.54 -3.25
N VAL A 34 5.61 -4.32 -2.73
CA VAL A 34 4.39 -3.56 -2.46
C VAL A 34 4.55 -2.10 -2.86
N PHE A 35 3.62 -1.59 -3.67
CA PHE A 35 3.56 -0.18 -4.06
C PHE A 35 2.86 0.69 -3.02
N ARG A 36 3.40 1.88 -2.77
CA ARG A 36 2.86 2.90 -1.86
C ARG A 36 3.07 4.30 -2.40
N VAL A 37 2.07 5.16 -2.28
CA VAL A 37 2.23 6.59 -2.56
C VAL A 37 2.64 7.24 -1.24
N GLY A 38 3.80 7.88 -1.23
CA GLY A 38 4.31 8.60 -0.07
C GLY A 38 4.50 10.09 -0.38
N PRO A 39 5.00 10.90 0.58
CA PRO A 39 5.02 12.36 0.49
C PRO A 39 5.79 12.97 -0.69
N LYS A 40 6.57 12.18 -1.44
CA LYS A 40 7.47 12.64 -2.50
C LYS A 40 7.48 11.77 -3.76
N GLY A 41 6.60 10.77 -3.85
CA GLY A 41 6.58 9.89 -5.01
C GLY A 41 5.95 8.53 -4.78
N LEU A 42 6.10 7.68 -5.80
CA LEU A 42 5.70 6.29 -5.76
C LEU A 42 6.86 5.45 -5.22
N TYR A 43 6.62 4.85 -4.06
CA TYR A 43 7.52 3.91 -3.42
C TYR A 43 7.17 2.48 -3.84
N PHE A 44 8.19 1.66 -3.98
CA PHE A 44 8.09 0.21 -4.04
C PHE A 44 8.97 -0.38 -2.95
N VAL A 45 8.34 -1.13 -2.05
CA VAL A 45 9.00 -1.86 -0.99
C VAL A 45 9.15 -3.28 -1.46
N LYS A 46 10.36 -3.66 -1.88
CA LYS A 46 10.67 -4.98 -2.41
C LYS A 46 11.01 -5.92 -1.26
N THR A 47 10.21 -6.97 -1.10
CA THR A 47 10.22 -7.85 0.07
C THR A 47 10.86 -9.21 -0.18
N ASN A 48 11.07 -9.59 -1.44
CA ASN A 48 11.77 -10.81 -1.84
C ASN A 48 12.46 -10.59 -3.20
N ASN A 49 13.20 -11.59 -3.70
CA ASN A 49 14.01 -11.49 -4.92
C ASN A 49 14.91 -10.23 -4.96
N VAL A 50 15.52 -9.93 -3.81
CA VAL A 50 16.38 -8.76 -3.58
C VAL A 50 17.85 -9.12 -3.82
N GLY A 51 18.66 -8.13 -4.20
CA GLY A 51 20.11 -8.34 -4.36
C GLY A 51 20.88 -8.15 -3.06
N SER A 52 20.34 -7.36 -2.13
CA SER A 52 21.00 -6.97 -0.87
C SER A 52 20.85 -7.96 0.29
N GLY A 53 19.92 -8.93 0.17
CA GLY A 53 19.53 -9.80 1.28
C GLY A 53 18.67 -9.11 2.36
N LYS A 54 18.24 -7.86 2.13
CA LYS A 54 17.36 -7.06 3.00
C LYS A 54 16.18 -6.51 2.23
N ILE A 55 15.17 -5.99 2.93
CA ILE A 55 14.06 -5.27 2.30
C ILE A 55 14.61 -4.04 1.58
N GLU A 56 14.34 -3.92 0.28
CA GLU A 56 14.81 -2.81 -0.56
C GLU A 56 13.69 -1.78 -0.74
N VAL A 57 14.06 -0.50 -0.66
CA VAL A 57 13.14 0.62 -0.88
C VAL A 57 13.57 1.33 -2.15
N HIS A 58 12.60 1.51 -3.04
CA HIS A 58 12.76 2.25 -4.27
C HIS A 58 11.75 3.38 -4.32
N ARG A 59 12.12 4.53 -4.89
CA ARG A 59 11.20 5.65 -5.13
C ARG A 59 11.40 6.22 -6.52
N THR A 60 10.28 6.51 -7.16
CA THR A 60 10.20 7.28 -8.40
C THR A 60 9.34 8.51 -8.17
N THR A 61 9.59 9.58 -8.91
CA THR A 61 8.97 10.90 -8.67
C THR A 61 8.15 11.37 -9.86
N ALA A 62 7.20 12.28 -9.62
CA ALA A 62 6.48 12.92 -10.72
C ALA A 62 7.41 13.73 -11.64
N SER A 63 8.47 14.35 -11.10
CA SER A 63 9.44 15.13 -11.89
C SER A 63 10.25 14.29 -12.88
N SER A 64 10.49 13.01 -12.57
CA SER A 64 11.09 12.04 -13.48
C SER A 64 10.06 11.33 -14.36
N ASN A 65 8.78 11.75 -14.33
CA ASN A 65 7.68 11.01 -14.95
C ASN A 65 7.61 9.55 -14.48
N TYR A 66 7.98 9.30 -13.22
CA TYR A 66 8.11 8.00 -12.58
C TYR A 66 9.07 7.01 -13.27
N ARG A 67 10.03 7.51 -14.06
CA ARG A 67 10.97 6.68 -14.82
C ARG A 67 12.26 6.38 -14.08
N ASP A 68 12.75 7.33 -13.31
CA ASP A 68 14.05 7.24 -12.66
C ASP A 68 13.91 7.02 -11.16
N PHE A 69 14.79 6.18 -10.61
CA PHE A 69 14.90 5.98 -9.17
C PHE A 69 15.71 7.10 -8.54
N ASP A 70 15.09 7.90 -7.68
CA ASP A 70 15.81 8.84 -6.82
C ASP A 70 16.14 8.24 -5.44
N ILE A 71 15.47 7.15 -5.08
CA ILE A 71 15.84 6.25 -3.98
C ILE A 71 15.93 4.84 -4.54
N HIS A 72 17.02 4.15 -4.21
CA HIS A 72 17.24 2.73 -4.44
C HIS A 72 18.24 2.24 -3.38
N THR A 73 17.74 1.69 -2.27
CA THR A 73 18.59 1.30 -1.14
C THR A 73 18.05 0.11 -0.37
N ALA A 74 18.94 -0.67 0.23
CA ALA A 74 18.58 -1.62 1.28
C ALA A 74 18.16 -0.87 2.55
N SER A 75 17.16 -1.41 3.24
CA SER A 75 16.74 -0.94 4.56
C SER A 75 17.38 -1.76 5.68
N VAL A 76 17.11 -1.37 6.92
CA VAL A 76 17.51 -2.08 8.15
C VAL A 76 16.76 -3.41 8.34
N PHE A 77 15.65 -3.61 7.63
CA PHE A 77 14.80 -4.77 7.81
C PHE A 77 15.37 -6.01 7.11
N GLU A 78 15.38 -7.12 7.84
CA GLU A 78 15.58 -8.44 7.27
C GLU A 78 14.38 -8.85 6.39
N LEU A 79 14.59 -9.80 5.50
CA LEU A 79 13.53 -10.31 4.63
C LEU A 79 12.38 -10.89 5.47
N ALA A 80 11.20 -10.35 5.22
CA ALA A 80 10.01 -10.66 5.98
C ALA A 80 8.75 -10.46 5.12
N ASP A 81 7.95 -11.52 5.01
CA ASP A 81 6.61 -11.50 4.40
C ASP A 81 5.53 -11.80 5.46
N ASN A 82 5.59 -11.03 6.54
CA ASN A 82 4.84 -11.30 7.76
C ASN A 82 4.01 -10.09 8.22
N GLY A 83 3.69 -9.17 7.30
CA GLY A 83 2.93 -7.99 7.65
C GLY A 83 2.63 -7.04 6.49
N THR A 84 2.14 -5.87 6.85
CA THR A 84 1.82 -4.79 5.91
C THR A 84 2.92 -3.75 5.90
N TRP A 85 3.49 -3.50 4.72
CA TRP A 85 4.42 -2.41 4.50
C TRP A 85 3.70 -1.11 4.17
N THR A 86 4.15 0.03 4.69
CA THR A 86 3.66 1.35 4.27
C THR A 86 4.75 2.43 4.41
N VAL A 87 4.52 3.60 3.81
CA VAL A 87 5.44 4.75 3.89
C VAL A 87 4.64 5.97 4.33
N VAL A 88 5.02 6.55 5.47
CA VAL A 88 4.34 7.71 6.06
C VAL A 88 5.39 8.73 6.48
N ASN A 89 5.20 10.00 6.10
CA ASN A 89 6.20 11.06 6.33
C ASN A 89 7.61 10.69 5.83
N ALA A 90 7.68 9.90 4.75
CA ALA A 90 8.87 9.32 4.15
C ALA A 90 9.60 8.24 4.99
N ASP A 91 9.13 7.91 6.20
CA ASP A 91 9.62 6.76 6.95
C ASP A 91 8.98 5.46 6.45
N LEU A 92 9.73 4.37 6.53
CA LEU A 92 9.25 3.04 6.20
C LEU A 92 8.66 2.36 7.44
N PHE A 93 7.44 1.86 7.32
CA PHE A 93 6.77 1.11 8.36
C PHE A 93 6.52 -0.34 7.95
N LEU A 94 6.72 -1.25 8.89
CA LEU A 94 6.19 -2.61 8.86
C LEU A 94 5.20 -2.76 10.02
N ILE A 95 3.97 -3.12 9.69
CA ILE A 95 2.96 -3.57 10.64
C ILE A 95 2.96 -5.09 10.55
N LYS A 96 3.77 -5.71 11.40
CA LYS A 96 4.02 -7.14 11.42
C LYS A 96 2.86 -7.84 12.13
N THR A 97 2.19 -8.70 11.39
CA THR A 97 1.01 -9.44 11.83
C THR A 97 1.26 -10.92 12.03
N ARG A 98 2.39 -11.45 11.56
CA ARG A 98 2.76 -12.87 11.71
C ARG A 98 4.15 -13.00 12.33
N ASN A 99 4.38 -14.14 12.99
CA ASN A 99 5.67 -14.48 13.62
C ASN A 99 6.15 -13.38 14.59
N CYS A 100 5.22 -12.77 15.32
CA CYS A 100 5.52 -11.74 16.31
C CYS A 100 6.08 -12.38 17.58
N ALA A 101 7.23 -11.90 18.05
CA ALA A 101 7.85 -12.42 19.27
C ALA A 101 6.99 -12.13 20.50
N SER A 102 6.27 -11.01 20.48
CA SER A 102 5.34 -10.58 21.53
C SER A 102 4.00 -11.34 21.56
N ARG A 103 3.67 -12.13 20.52
CA ARG A 103 2.32 -12.65 20.21
C ARG A 103 1.22 -11.60 20.03
N LEU A 104 1.63 -10.34 19.98
CA LEU A 104 0.82 -9.18 19.63
C LEU A 104 1.27 -8.66 18.26
N ILE A 105 0.49 -7.77 17.65
CA ILE A 105 0.91 -7.08 16.42
C ILE A 105 2.09 -6.16 16.73
N GLU A 106 3.14 -6.19 15.90
CA GLU A 106 4.36 -5.42 16.09
C GLU A 106 4.47 -4.33 15.03
N VAL A 107 4.66 -3.07 15.42
CA VAL A 107 4.92 -1.95 14.51
C VAL A 107 6.39 -1.57 14.59
N HIS A 108 7.02 -1.52 13.42
CA HIS A 108 8.41 -1.15 13.24
C HIS A 108 8.49 0.06 12.31
N ARG A 109 9.34 1.04 12.64
CA ARG A 109 9.59 2.23 11.81
C ARG A 109 11.08 2.35 11.54
N ALA A 110 11.48 2.53 10.28
CA ALA A 110 12.82 2.92 9.90
C ALA A 110 12.87 4.37 9.41
N ASN A 111 14.02 5.02 9.59
CA ASN A 111 14.18 6.44 9.27
C ASN A 111 14.01 6.76 7.77
N ALA A 112 13.54 7.96 7.45
CA ALA A 112 13.36 8.43 6.09
C ALA A 112 14.67 8.73 5.33
N SER A 113 15.77 9.02 6.06
CA SER A 113 17.02 9.50 5.46
C SER A 113 17.73 8.42 4.65
N SER A 114 17.72 7.19 5.14
CA SER A 114 18.47 6.06 4.57
C SER A 114 17.79 4.71 4.76
N PHE A 115 16.69 4.66 5.53
CA PHE A 115 16.02 3.43 5.96
C PHE A 115 16.93 2.47 6.73
N SER A 116 18.10 2.93 7.20
CA SER A 116 19.16 2.07 7.74
C SER A 116 19.16 1.97 9.27
N ALA A 117 18.23 2.63 9.96
CA ALA A 117 18.07 2.52 11.41
C ALA A 117 16.60 2.52 11.81
N PHE A 118 16.28 1.72 12.83
CA PHE A 118 14.97 1.72 13.46
C PHE A 118 14.78 2.95 14.35
N LEU A 119 13.60 3.55 14.26
CA LEU A 119 13.12 4.63 15.11
C LEU A 119 12.05 4.17 16.10
N LEU A 120 11.37 3.06 15.82
CA LEU A 120 10.31 2.51 16.67
C LEU A 120 10.28 0.98 16.57
N HIS A 121 10.05 0.36 17.73
CA HIS A 121 9.60 -1.01 17.89
C HIS A 121 8.52 -1.02 18.98
N ALA A 122 7.29 -1.37 18.63
CA ALA A 122 6.19 -1.39 19.59
C ALA A 122 5.26 -2.56 19.34
N ALA A 123 4.82 -3.20 20.43
CA ALA A 123 3.69 -4.12 20.40
C ALA A 123 2.39 -3.32 20.56
N VAL A 124 1.41 -3.60 19.71
CA VAL A 124 0.04 -3.06 19.76
C VAL A 124 -0.81 -4.06 20.52
N PRO A 125 -1.72 -3.66 21.42
CA PRO A 125 -2.53 -4.58 22.23
C PRO A 125 -3.66 -5.27 21.43
N ILE A 126 -3.33 -5.79 20.25
CA ILE A 126 -4.17 -6.60 19.37
C ILE A 126 -3.45 -7.94 19.21
N SER A 127 -4.17 -9.03 19.42
CA SER A 127 -3.59 -10.37 19.31
C SER A 127 -3.18 -10.67 17.87
N GLN A 128 -2.16 -11.52 17.70
CA GLN A 128 -1.74 -11.96 16.37
C GLN A 128 -2.92 -12.57 15.57
N THR A 129 -3.68 -13.46 16.22
CA THR A 129 -4.85 -14.12 15.61
C THR A 129 -5.90 -13.13 15.12
N GLU A 130 -6.13 -12.04 15.84
CA GLU A 130 -7.07 -11.01 15.43
C GLU A 130 -6.51 -10.15 14.29
N GLY A 131 -5.28 -9.67 14.44
CA GLY A 131 -4.67 -8.77 13.46
C GLY A 131 -4.36 -9.41 12.12
N GLU A 132 -4.31 -10.74 12.03
CA GLU A 132 -4.21 -11.47 10.75
C GLU A 132 -5.52 -11.43 9.93
N ASN A 133 -6.68 -11.19 10.56
CA ASN A 133 -7.99 -11.23 9.90
C ASN A 133 -8.45 -9.87 9.33
N GLY A 134 -7.54 -8.90 9.21
CA GLY A 134 -7.92 -7.55 8.83
C GLY A 134 -6.88 -6.83 8.00
N ALA A 135 -7.26 -5.62 7.59
CA ALA A 135 -6.40 -4.69 6.90
C ALA A 135 -5.80 -3.68 7.87
N TRP A 136 -4.54 -3.34 7.62
CA TRP A 136 -3.78 -2.37 8.41
C TRP A 136 -3.35 -1.19 7.54
N ASP A 137 -3.44 0.01 8.09
CA ASP A 137 -2.89 1.20 7.46
C ASP A 137 -2.43 2.22 8.50
N ILE A 138 -1.63 3.20 8.07
CA ILE A 138 -1.22 4.32 8.91
C ILE A 138 -1.56 5.62 8.19
N TYR A 139 -2.29 6.50 8.88
CA TYR A 139 -2.62 7.83 8.36
C TYR A 139 -2.40 8.88 9.44
N ASN A 140 -1.67 9.94 9.08
CA ASN A 140 -1.35 11.06 9.97
C ASN A 140 -0.80 10.61 11.35
N GLY A 141 0.07 9.59 11.35
CA GLY A 141 0.67 9.03 12.57
C GLY A 141 -0.22 8.07 13.38
N ASN A 142 -1.49 7.90 13.00
CA ASN A 142 -2.39 6.95 13.66
C ASN A 142 -2.38 5.60 12.94
N LEU A 143 -2.38 4.52 13.71
CA LEU A 143 -2.52 3.15 13.22
C LEU A 143 -4.00 2.79 13.13
N TYR A 144 -4.42 2.27 11.99
CA TYR A 144 -5.78 1.83 11.74
C TYR A 144 -5.79 0.32 11.51
N PHE A 145 -6.73 -0.36 12.17
CA PHE A 145 -7.05 -1.76 11.95
C PHE A 145 -8.52 -1.86 11.55
N ILE A 146 -8.78 -2.53 10.45
CA ILE A 146 -10.12 -2.79 9.94
C ILE A 146 -10.24 -4.30 9.91
N ASN A 147 -11.11 -4.87 10.75
CA ASN A 147 -11.38 -6.29 10.73
C ASN A 147 -12.16 -6.63 9.44
N THR A 148 -11.61 -7.52 8.61
CA THR A 148 -12.16 -7.87 7.30
C THR A 148 -12.49 -9.36 7.21
N TYR A 149 -12.93 -9.97 8.32
CA TYR A 149 -13.18 -11.41 8.45
C TYR A 149 -14.04 -12.02 7.31
N ASP A 150 -14.77 -11.20 6.57
CA ASP A 150 -15.72 -11.61 5.53
C ASP A 150 -15.12 -11.77 4.12
N GLY A 151 -13.80 -11.88 3.97
CA GLY A 151 -13.19 -12.38 2.72
C GLY A 151 -13.34 -11.42 1.53
N ASP A 152 -13.28 -10.12 1.78
CA ASP A 152 -13.48 -9.13 0.75
C ASP A 152 -12.45 -9.23 -0.38
N ASN A 153 -12.94 -9.31 -1.62
CA ASN A 153 -12.16 -9.36 -2.86
C ASN A 153 -11.45 -8.03 -3.19
N GLY A 154 -11.12 -7.21 -2.19
CA GLY A 154 -10.65 -5.83 -2.37
C GLY A 154 -9.57 -5.41 -1.39
N SER A 155 -9.12 -4.16 -1.53
CA SER A 155 -8.09 -3.56 -0.67
C SER A 155 -8.72 -2.45 0.16
N TRP A 156 -8.52 -2.53 1.47
CA TRP A 156 -8.83 -1.44 2.39
C TRP A 156 -7.66 -0.47 2.51
N ARG A 157 -7.97 0.81 2.67
CA ARG A 157 -7.04 1.93 2.90
C ARG A 157 -7.67 2.98 3.77
N VAL A 158 -6.83 3.77 4.43
CA VAL A 158 -7.28 5.01 5.08
C VAL A 158 -7.02 6.18 4.14
N GLY A 159 -8.09 6.85 3.72
CA GLY A 159 -8.05 8.05 2.89
C GLY A 159 -7.96 9.33 3.70
N SER A 160 -8.14 10.46 3.03
CA SER A 160 -8.04 11.80 3.59
C SER A 160 -8.96 11.98 4.81
N GLN A 161 -8.49 12.74 5.80
CA GLN A 161 -9.19 12.99 7.06
C GLN A 161 -9.49 11.71 7.87
N GLY A 162 -8.85 10.57 7.55
CA GLY A 162 -9.08 9.30 8.23
C GLY A 162 -10.32 8.54 7.76
N SER A 163 -10.92 8.91 6.61
CA SER A 163 -12.04 8.15 6.04
C SER A 163 -11.59 6.75 5.62
N LEU A 164 -12.46 5.74 5.76
CA LEU A 164 -12.13 4.38 5.33
C LEU A 164 -12.51 4.19 3.87
N CYS A 165 -11.55 3.72 3.08
CA CYS A 165 -11.74 3.46 1.66
C CYS A 165 -11.62 1.95 1.40
N PHE A 166 -12.62 1.40 0.71
CA PHE A 166 -12.57 0.04 0.19
C PHE A 166 -12.53 0.09 -1.34
N ILE A 167 -11.50 -0.50 -1.91
CA ILE A 167 -11.33 -0.64 -3.36
C ILE A 167 -11.73 -2.04 -3.75
N LYS A 168 -12.78 -2.17 -4.55
CA LYS A 168 -13.32 -3.43 -5.04
C LYS A 168 -12.95 -3.64 -6.51
N PRO A 169 -11.92 -4.46 -6.81
CA PRO A 169 -11.46 -4.68 -8.18
C PRO A 169 -12.21 -5.77 -8.95
N ARG A 170 -13.04 -6.60 -8.29
CA ARG A 170 -13.70 -7.75 -8.91
C ARG A 170 -15.13 -7.90 -8.43
N ASN A 171 -15.94 -8.62 -9.22
CA ASN A 171 -17.35 -8.90 -8.91
C ASN A 171 -18.12 -7.60 -8.62
N THR A 172 -17.85 -6.57 -9.42
CA THR A 172 -18.43 -5.25 -9.27
C THR A 172 -19.75 -5.16 -10.04
N GLY A 173 -20.72 -4.40 -9.50
CA GLY A 173 -22.02 -4.22 -10.15
C GLY A 173 -21.93 -3.36 -11.41
N SER A 174 -20.93 -2.49 -11.47
CA SER A 174 -20.68 -1.57 -12.59
C SER A 174 -19.84 -2.16 -13.73
N GLY A 175 -19.22 -3.34 -13.55
CA GLY A 175 -18.21 -3.87 -14.47
C GLY A 175 -16.87 -3.10 -14.46
N LYS A 176 -16.74 -2.10 -13.59
CA LYS A 176 -15.55 -1.26 -13.39
C LYS A 176 -15.05 -1.43 -11.95
N ILE A 177 -13.84 -0.98 -11.65
CA ILE A 177 -13.35 -0.93 -10.27
C ILE A 177 -14.24 0.03 -9.48
N GLU A 178 -14.68 -0.38 -8.29
CA GLU A 178 -15.53 0.42 -7.42
C GLU A 178 -14.73 0.90 -6.19
N VAL A 179 -14.96 2.14 -5.78
CA VAL A 179 -14.41 2.71 -4.54
C VAL A 179 -15.57 3.08 -3.64
N HIS A 180 -15.53 2.57 -2.42
CA HIS A 180 -16.48 2.88 -1.36
C HIS A 180 -15.77 3.69 -0.29
N ILE A 181 -16.36 4.79 0.15
CA ILE A 181 -15.76 5.69 1.14
C ILE A 181 -16.73 5.87 2.29
N ALA A 182 -16.40 5.33 3.45
CA ALA A 182 -17.07 5.61 4.71
C ALA A 182 -16.47 6.87 5.34
N SER A 183 -17.26 7.93 5.44
CA SER A 183 -16.79 9.25 5.87
C SER A 183 -16.47 9.27 7.37
N SER A 184 -15.26 9.68 7.74
CA SER A 184 -14.88 9.89 9.14
C SER A 184 -15.68 11.04 9.79
N GLU A 185 -16.04 12.09 9.03
CA GLU A 185 -16.87 13.20 9.51
C GLU A 185 -18.26 12.73 9.95
N SER A 186 -18.81 11.74 9.22
CA SER A 186 -20.08 11.09 9.57
C SER A 186 -19.95 10.04 10.68
N LYS A 187 -18.76 9.85 11.26
CA LYS A 187 -18.45 8.72 12.15
C LYS A 187 -18.73 7.36 11.47
N TYR A 188 -18.38 7.29 10.18
CA TYR A 188 -18.55 6.14 9.32
C TYR A 188 -20.01 5.70 9.12
N GLN A 189 -20.98 6.58 9.39
CA GLN A 189 -22.41 6.30 9.21
C GLN A 189 -22.93 6.64 7.80
N GLN A 190 -22.12 7.30 6.97
CA GLN A 190 -22.43 7.59 5.58
C GLN A 190 -21.37 7.01 4.66
N VAL A 191 -21.82 6.35 3.60
CA VAL A 191 -20.97 5.75 2.56
C VAL A 191 -21.27 6.40 1.22
N SER A 192 -20.22 6.77 0.50
CA SER A 192 -20.29 7.16 -0.90
C SER A 192 -19.70 6.06 -1.78
N HIS A 193 -20.31 5.85 -2.95
CA HIS A 193 -19.98 4.77 -3.88
C HIS A 193 -19.60 5.37 -5.23
N HIS A 194 -18.46 4.95 -5.78
CA HIS A 194 -17.94 5.49 -7.03
C HIS A 194 -17.43 4.37 -7.92
N ALA A 195 -17.99 4.24 -9.12
CA ALA A 195 -17.36 3.47 -10.18
C ALA A 195 -16.24 4.30 -10.81
N THR A 196 -15.05 3.73 -10.90
CA THR A 196 -13.93 4.36 -11.60
C THR A 196 -14.13 4.24 -13.12
N TRP A 197 -13.18 4.75 -13.90
CA TRP A 197 -13.15 4.53 -15.34
C TRP A 197 -12.43 3.23 -15.75
N ILE A 198 -11.81 2.52 -14.80
CA ILE A 198 -10.99 1.32 -15.06
C ILE A 198 -11.90 0.09 -15.08
N SER A 199 -11.77 -0.76 -16.10
CA SER A 199 -12.55 -1.99 -16.18
C SER A 199 -12.09 -3.00 -15.12
N GLN A 200 -12.99 -3.82 -14.59
CA GLN A 200 -12.59 -4.89 -13.66
C GLN A 200 -11.66 -5.94 -14.32
N ALA A 201 -11.70 -6.06 -15.65
CA ALA A 201 -10.76 -6.90 -16.40
C ALA A 201 -9.34 -6.34 -16.39
N ASP A 202 -9.19 -5.01 -16.49
CA ASP A 202 -7.89 -4.33 -16.43
C ASP A 202 -7.31 -4.31 -15.01
N GLY A 203 -8.19 -4.34 -14.00
CA GLY A 203 -7.76 -4.23 -12.61
C GLY A 203 -6.97 -5.41 -12.05
N LEU A 204 -6.86 -6.50 -12.81
CA LEU A 204 -5.99 -7.63 -12.48
C LEU A 204 -4.52 -7.35 -12.81
N PHE A 205 -4.22 -6.29 -13.56
CA PHE A 205 -2.89 -6.02 -14.10
C PHE A 205 -2.13 -4.91 -13.37
N GLY A 206 -2.50 -4.61 -12.12
CA GLY A 206 -1.86 -3.57 -11.34
C GLY A 206 -2.33 -3.50 -9.90
N THR A 207 -1.75 -2.57 -9.16
CA THR A 207 -2.08 -2.31 -7.75
C THR A 207 -2.72 -0.94 -7.62
N TYR A 208 -3.75 -0.86 -6.78
CA TYR A 208 -4.42 0.38 -6.44
C TYR A 208 -3.82 1.01 -5.19
N VAL A 209 -3.56 2.30 -5.27
CA VAL A 209 -3.00 3.06 -4.16
C VAL A 209 -3.84 4.30 -3.94
N ILE A 210 -4.12 4.63 -2.68
CA ILE A 210 -4.86 5.83 -2.28
C ILE A 210 -3.88 6.75 -1.56
N ALA A 211 -3.95 8.05 -1.88
CA ALA A 211 -3.32 9.12 -1.12
C ALA A 211 -4.22 10.36 -1.14
#